data_AF-A0A016RTX8-F1
#
_entry.id   AF-A0A016RTX8-F1
#
_cell.length_a   1.000
_cell.length_b   1.000
_cell.length_c   1.000
_cell.angle_alpha   90.00
_cell.angle_beta   90.00
_cell.angle_gamma   90.00
#
_symmetry.space_group_name_H-M   'P 1'
#
loop_
_entity.id
_entity.type
_entity.pdbx_description
1 polymer ?
#
loop_
_entity_poly.entity_id
_entity_poly.type
_entity_poly.pdbx_seq_one_letter_code
_entity_poly.pdbx_strand_id
1 'polypeptide(L)'
;MKHESTTSASTDIALLLLLLPVFSPAQGCAPTHNNSTGKREVDEVHVTVVTNQKYNPSLNDEHLKTMRAMVGALMLDLVNEAVTKVNDRFAVVYTVLGADCDQMNNFAHGVKSQAGFITQMEVKCGGKPEFVIN
;
A
#
# COMPACT_ATOMS: atom_id res chain seq x y z
N MET A 1 -16.79 -37.52 29.12
CA MET A 1 -17.28 -37.64 30.51
C MET A 1 -16.08 -37.33 31.40
N LYS A 2 -16.03 -36.33 32.28
CA LYS A 2 -17.06 -35.73 33.13
C LYS A 2 -16.52 -34.39 33.69
N HIS A 3 -17.37 -33.37 33.63
CA HIS A 3 -17.52 -32.16 34.47
C HIS A 3 -17.03 -32.33 35.95
N GLU A 4 -16.72 -31.34 36.79
CA GLU A 4 -16.73 -29.85 36.84
C GLU A 4 -16.56 -29.48 38.34
N SER A 5 -16.29 -28.20 38.65
CA SER A 5 -16.70 -27.40 39.85
C SER A 5 -15.48 -26.66 40.45
N THR A 6 -15.31 -25.34 40.35
CA THR A 6 -16.12 -24.15 40.74
C THR A 6 -16.12 -23.83 42.24
N THR A 7 -15.57 -22.65 42.58
CA THR A 7 -15.93 -21.68 43.66
C THR A 7 -14.77 -21.24 44.56
N SER A 8 -14.56 -19.92 44.67
CA SER A 8 -14.43 -19.16 45.95
C SER A 8 -14.34 -17.65 45.62
N ALA A 9 -15.43 -16.87 45.74
CA ALA A 9 -15.83 -16.01 46.86
C ALA A 9 -14.89 -14.80 47.11
N SER A 10 -15.17 -13.61 46.54
CA SER A 10 -15.84 -12.43 47.16
C SER A 10 -15.37 -12.02 48.57
N THR A 11 -14.80 -10.81 48.69
CA THR A 11 -14.89 -9.86 49.84
C THR A 11 -14.17 -8.55 49.43
N ASP A 12 -14.91 -7.50 49.10
CA ASP A 12 -15.21 -6.34 49.97
C ASP A 12 -14.03 -5.36 50.13
N ILE A 13 -13.99 -4.31 49.30
CA ILE A 13 -13.17 -3.12 49.57
C ILE A 13 -14.10 -1.91 49.63
N ALA A 14 -14.30 -1.50 50.88
CA ALA A 14 -15.06 -0.34 51.29
C ALA A 14 -14.48 0.98 50.74
N LEU A 15 -15.44 1.82 50.32
CA LEU A 15 -15.49 3.28 50.35
C LEU A 15 -14.26 4.04 50.92
N LEU A 16 -13.60 4.83 50.07
CA LEU A 16 -12.78 5.98 50.49
C LEU A 16 -13.04 7.15 49.52
N LEU A 17 -13.92 8.06 49.96
CA LEU A 17 -14.12 9.40 49.41
C LEU A 17 -13.01 10.36 49.89
N LEU A 18 -12.93 11.53 49.23
CA LEU A 18 -12.08 12.74 49.45
C LEU A 18 -10.85 12.76 48.51
N LEU A 19 -10.59 13.76 47.64
CA LEU A 19 -10.77 15.23 47.71
C LEU A 19 -10.90 15.82 46.28
N LEU A 20 -11.73 16.86 46.10
CA LEU A 20 -11.81 17.66 44.88
C LEU A 20 -10.78 18.79 44.89
N PRO A 21 -9.79 18.82 43.98
CA PRO A 21 -9.13 20.07 43.61
C PRO A 21 -10.00 20.81 42.58
N VAL A 22 -10.36 22.04 42.92
CA VAL A 22 -10.96 23.00 42.00
C VAL A 22 -9.95 23.30 40.90
N PHE A 23 -10.07 22.63 39.75
CA PHE A 23 -9.37 23.03 38.54
C PHE A 23 -10.20 24.10 37.84
N SER A 24 -9.76 25.35 37.99
CA SER A 24 -10.16 26.45 37.10
C SER A 24 -9.99 26.01 35.64
N PRO A 25 -11.00 26.12 34.77
CA PRO A 25 -10.77 25.96 33.35
C PRO A 25 -10.07 27.23 32.87
N ALA A 26 -8.73 27.21 32.85
CA ALA A 26 -8.03 28.09 31.93
C ALA A 26 -8.50 27.72 30.53
N GLN A 27 -9.30 28.60 29.91
CA GLN A 27 -9.66 28.53 28.50
C GLN A 27 -8.38 28.78 27.68
N GLY A 28 -7.54 27.76 27.58
CA GLY A 28 -6.66 27.61 26.44
C GLY A 28 -7.51 27.05 25.32
N CYS A 29 -7.70 27.81 24.24
CA CYS A 29 -8.24 27.30 22.99
C CYS A 29 -7.32 26.17 22.49
N ALA A 30 -7.58 24.93 22.91
CA ALA A 30 -7.07 23.76 22.24
C ALA A 30 -7.88 23.61 20.95
N PRO A 31 -7.24 23.51 19.77
CA PRO A 31 -7.97 23.29 18.54
C PRO A 31 -8.74 21.98 18.69
N THR A 32 -10.06 22.07 18.50
CA THR A 32 -10.95 20.94 18.35
C THR A 32 -10.39 20.05 17.25
N HIS A 33 -9.70 18.96 17.60
CA HIS A 33 -9.40 17.93 16.63
C HIS A 33 -10.72 17.21 16.38
N ASN A 34 -11.47 17.73 15.41
CA ASN A 34 -12.61 17.06 14.83
C ASN A 34 -12.19 15.62 14.58
N ASN A 35 -12.88 14.68 15.22
CA ASN A 35 -12.80 13.28 14.86
C ASN A 35 -13.62 13.10 13.56
N SER A 36 -13.22 13.82 12.52
CA SER A 36 -13.60 13.49 11.17
C SER A 36 -12.87 12.21 10.86
N THR A 37 -13.64 11.16 10.62
CA THR A 37 -13.24 9.94 9.93
C THR A 37 -12.73 10.34 8.55
N GLY A 38 -11.54 10.94 8.51
CA GLY A 38 -10.87 11.34 7.30
C GLY A 38 -10.52 10.04 6.61
N LYS A 39 -11.17 9.78 5.47
CA LYS A 39 -10.69 8.82 4.49
C LYS A 39 -9.22 9.17 4.28
N ARG A 40 -8.30 8.34 4.81
CA ARG A 40 -6.88 8.51 4.52
C ARG A 40 -6.76 8.44 3.00
N GLU A 41 -6.17 9.48 2.41
CA GLU A 41 -5.75 9.41 1.01
C GLU A 41 -4.78 8.23 0.93
N VAL A 42 -5.14 7.21 0.14
CA VAL A 42 -4.31 6.03 0.00
C VAL A 42 -3.29 6.37 -1.07
N ASP A 43 -2.01 6.30 -0.73
CA ASP A 43 -0.93 6.58 -1.66
C ASP A 43 -1.02 5.61 -2.86
N GLU A 44 -1.10 6.18 -4.07
CA GLU A 44 -1.20 5.43 -5.31
C GLU A 44 0.15 5.47 -6.03
N VAL A 45 0.67 4.29 -6.37
CA VAL A 45 1.94 4.12 -7.08
C VAL A 45 1.66 3.49 -8.44
N HIS A 46 2.17 4.13 -9.48
CA HIS A 46 2.14 3.60 -10.84
C HIS A 46 3.51 3.06 -11.22
N VAL A 47 3.57 1.80 -11.62
CA VAL A 47 4.78 1.16 -12.12
C VAL A 47 4.59 0.86 -13.60
N THR A 48 5.32 1.57 -14.47
CA THR A 48 5.36 1.26 -15.91
C THR A 48 6.50 0.29 -16.15
N VAL A 49 6.21 -0.84 -16.80
CA VAL A 49 7.20 -1.84 -17.18
C VAL A 49 7.26 -1.94 -18.69
N VAL A 50 8.37 -1.49 -19.28
CA VAL A 50 8.59 -1.50 -20.73
C VAL A 50 9.43 -2.70 -21.12
N THR A 51 8.93 -3.52 -22.03
CA THR A 51 9.62 -4.72 -22.51
C THR A 51 10.39 -4.44 -23.80
N ASN A 52 11.17 -5.43 -24.26
CA ASN A 52 11.81 -5.42 -25.56
C ASN A 52 10.95 -5.86 -26.73
N GLN A 53 9.71 -6.26 -26.44
CA GLN A 53 8.77 -6.70 -27.46
C GLN A 53 8.13 -5.51 -28.15
N LYS A 54 7.93 -5.63 -29.47
CA LYS A 54 7.14 -4.65 -30.22
C LYS A 54 5.68 -4.71 -29.77
N TYR A 55 5.04 -3.56 -29.62
CA TYR A 55 3.62 -3.50 -29.34
C TYR A 55 2.82 -4.13 -30.49
N ASN A 56 2.02 -5.13 -30.16
CA ASN A 56 1.06 -5.76 -31.07
C ASN A 56 -0.25 -6.02 -30.32
N PRO A 57 -1.35 -5.30 -30.65
CA PRO A 57 -2.59 -5.42 -29.91
C PRO A 57 -3.21 -6.82 -29.97
N SER A 58 -2.92 -7.62 -31.02
CA SER A 58 -3.43 -8.99 -31.12
C SER A 58 -2.81 -9.95 -30.10
N LEU A 59 -1.71 -9.56 -29.44
CA LEU A 59 -1.00 -10.36 -28.45
C LEU A 59 -1.11 -9.79 -27.04
N ASN A 60 -1.90 -8.73 -26.84
CA ASN A 60 -1.98 -8.03 -25.55
C ASN A 60 -2.37 -8.98 -24.40
N ASP A 61 -3.38 -9.83 -24.58
CA ASP A 61 -3.85 -10.74 -23.52
C ASP A 61 -2.78 -11.77 -23.14
N GLU A 62 -2.08 -12.33 -24.14
CA GLU A 62 -1.01 -13.30 -23.93
C GLU A 62 0.20 -12.67 -23.23
N HIS A 63 0.64 -11.51 -23.72
CA HIS A 63 1.76 -10.79 -23.13
C HIS A 63 1.42 -10.26 -21.74
N LEU A 64 0.20 -9.77 -21.51
CA LEU A 64 -0.25 -9.33 -20.19
C LEU A 64 -0.29 -10.49 -19.20
N LYS A 65 -0.78 -11.67 -19.60
CA LYS A 65 -0.75 -12.87 -18.75
C LYS A 65 0.68 -13.23 -18.31
N THR A 66 1.62 -13.11 -19.24
CA THR A 66 3.05 -13.34 -18.99
C THR A 66 3.61 -12.32 -18.00
N MET A 67 3.32 -11.02 -18.21
CA MET A 67 3.74 -9.96 -17.28
C MET A 67 3.10 -10.09 -15.89
N ARG A 68 1.81 -10.42 -15.82
CA ARG A 68 1.11 -10.68 -14.56
C ARG A 68 1.79 -11.81 -13.78
N ALA A 69 2.17 -12.90 -14.44
CA ALA A 69 2.83 -14.03 -13.78
C ALA A 69 4.24 -13.68 -13.24
N MET A 70 4.99 -12.83 -13.95
CA MET A 70 6.39 -12.51 -13.59
C MET A 70 6.53 -11.29 -12.69
N VAL A 71 5.66 -10.29 -12.84
CA VAL A 71 5.76 -8.99 -12.16
C VAL A 71 4.54 -8.75 -11.29
N GLY A 72 3.34 -8.79 -11.87
CA GLY A 72 2.10 -8.46 -11.15
C GLY A 72 1.85 -9.36 -9.93
N ALA A 73 2.15 -10.66 -10.02
CA ALA A 73 2.00 -11.62 -8.93
C ALA A 73 2.90 -11.34 -7.71
N LEU A 74 3.92 -10.50 -7.86
CA LEU A 74 4.81 -10.09 -6.77
C LEU A 74 4.33 -8.81 -6.06
N MET A 75 3.28 -8.16 -6.56
CA MET A 75 2.70 -6.93 -6.00
C MET A 75 1.45 -7.28 -5.19
N LEU A 76 1.54 -7.20 -3.85
CA LEU A 76 0.44 -7.59 -2.94
C LEU A 76 -0.80 -6.72 -3.08
N ASP A 77 -0.62 -5.39 -3.17
CA ASP A 77 -1.72 -4.42 -3.21
C ASP A 77 -2.00 -3.91 -4.63
N LEU A 78 -1.84 -4.79 -5.62
CA LEU A 78 -2.11 -4.49 -7.01
C LEU A 78 -3.62 -4.37 -7.25
N VAL A 79 -4.07 -3.18 -7.69
CA VAL A 79 -5.51 -2.92 -7.92
C VAL A 79 -5.88 -2.82 -9.39
N ASN A 80 -4.93 -2.48 -10.25
CA ASN A 80 -5.16 -2.39 -11.68
C ASN A 80 -3.90 -2.72 -12.47
N GLU A 81 -4.09 -3.33 -13.62
CA GLU A 81 -3.04 -3.54 -14.62
C GLU A 81 -3.59 -3.18 -15.99
N ALA A 82 -2.82 -2.42 -16.77
CA ALA A 82 -3.23 -1.97 -18.08
C ALA A 82 -2.08 -2.08 -19.07
N VAL A 83 -2.37 -2.64 -20.24
CA VAL A 83 -1.42 -2.63 -21.35
C VAL A 83 -1.35 -1.22 -21.94
N THR A 84 -0.13 -0.76 -22.22
CA THR A 84 0.13 0.48 -22.93
C THR A 84 1.23 0.31 -23.98
N LYS A 85 1.46 1.36 -24.77
CA LYS A 85 2.51 1.44 -25.79
C LYS A 85 3.47 2.56 -25.42
N VAL A 86 4.74 2.22 -25.23
CA VAL A 86 5.83 3.19 -25.01
C VAL A 86 6.86 2.99 -26.11
N ASN A 87 7.10 4.02 -26.94
CA ASN A 87 8.10 3.98 -28.02
C ASN A 87 8.02 2.72 -28.90
N ASP A 88 6.82 2.39 -29.40
CA ASP A 88 6.53 1.18 -30.19
C ASP A 88 6.71 -0.17 -29.47
N ARG A 89 6.92 -0.17 -28.16
CA ARG A 89 7.13 -1.37 -27.35
C ARG A 89 5.93 -1.69 -26.49
N PHE A 90 5.75 -2.98 -26.23
CA PHE A 90 4.77 -3.49 -25.29
C PHE A 90 5.18 -3.10 -23.87
N ALA A 91 4.27 -2.45 -23.16
CA ALA A 91 4.45 -2.04 -21.79
C ALA A 91 3.18 -2.33 -20.96
N VAL A 92 3.35 -2.49 -19.66
CA VAL A 92 2.25 -2.65 -18.71
C VAL A 92 2.40 -1.62 -17.61
N VAL A 93 1.30 -0.94 -17.27
CA VAL A 93 1.21 -0.07 -16.09
C VAL A 93 0.49 -0.84 -15.00
N TYR A 94 1.13 -0.98 -13.85
CA TYR A 94 0.55 -1.52 -12.63
C TYR A 94 0.22 -0.38 -11.69
N THR A 95 -1.01 -0.35 -11.17
CA THR A 95 -1.44 0.59 -10.14
C THR A 95 -1.51 -0.16 -8.81
N VAL A 96 -0.72 0.28 -7.83
CA VAL A 96 -0.61 -0.32 -6.51
C VAL A 96 -1.05 0.71 -5.46
N LEU A 97 -1.91 0.31 -4.53
CA LEU A 97 -2.38 1.19 -3.46
C LEU A 97 -1.68 0.92 -2.14
N GLY A 98 -1.38 1.96 -1.38
CA GLY A 98 -0.80 1.85 -0.04
C GLY A 98 0.65 1.36 -0.01
N ALA A 99 1.30 1.26 -1.17
CA ALA A 99 2.70 0.88 -1.27
C ALA A 99 3.63 2.05 -0.92
N ASP A 100 4.68 1.74 -0.17
CA ASP A 100 5.77 2.69 0.04
C ASP A 100 6.55 2.90 -1.27
N CYS A 101 6.84 4.15 -1.59
CA CYS A 101 7.46 4.52 -2.86
C CYS A 101 8.90 4.01 -2.98
N ASP A 102 9.68 4.05 -1.88
CA ASP A 102 11.06 3.61 -1.88
C ASP A 102 11.13 2.07 -1.95
N GLN A 103 10.19 1.39 -1.28
CA GLN A 103 9.99 -0.05 -1.43
C GLN A 103 9.69 -0.42 -2.89
N MET A 104 8.78 0.32 -3.56
CA MET A 104 8.43 0.04 -4.95
C MET A 104 9.61 0.32 -5.91
N ASN A 105 10.39 1.36 -5.64
CA ASN A 105 11.61 1.65 -6.39
C ASN A 105 12.63 0.50 -6.26
N ASN A 106 12.88 0.01 -5.04
CA ASN A 106 13.77 -1.12 -4.79
C ASN A 106 13.26 -2.42 -5.46
N PHE A 107 11.95 -2.67 -5.40
CA PHE A 107 11.31 -3.76 -6.11
C PHE A 107 11.57 -3.67 -7.62
N ALA A 108 11.38 -2.49 -8.21
CA ALA A 108 11.59 -2.27 -9.64
C ALA A 108 13.05 -2.52 -10.05
N HIS A 109 14.03 -2.09 -9.26
CA HIS A 109 15.44 -2.47 -9.46
C HIS A 109 15.65 -3.99 -9.43
N GLY A 110 15.04 -4.68 -8.47
CA GLY A 110 15.10 -6.14 -8.33
C GLY A 110 14.53 -6.87 -9.55
N VAL A 111 13.36 -6.45 -10.04
CA VAL A 111 12.75 -7.02 -11.26
C VAL A 111 13.61 -6.74 -12.49
N LYS A 112 14.05 -5.49 -12.67
CA LYS A 112 14.85 -5.09 -13.84
C LYS A 112 16.18 -5.86 -13.94
N SER A 113 16.84 -6.10 -12.81
CA SER A 113 18.11 -6.83 -12.78
C SER A 113 17.97 -8.32 -13.14
N GLN A 114 16.77 -8.91 -12.95
CA GLN A 114 16.52 -10.33 -13.20
C GLN A 114 15.88 -10.59 -14.57
N ALA A 115 15.13 -9.63 -15.11
CA ALA A 115 14.36 -9.80 -16.32
C ALA A 115 14.98 -9.05 -17.51
N GLY A 116 15.89 -9.71 -18.23
CA GLY A 116 16.62 -9.11 -19.35
C GLY A 116 15.76 -8.67 -20.55
N PHE A 117 14.50 -9.10 -20.62
CA PHE A 117 13.55 -8.61 -21.63
C PHE A 117 12.89 -7.29 -21.23
N ILE A 118 12.98 -6.86 -19.96
CA ILE A 118 12.52 -5.55 -19.50
C ILE A 118 13.64 -4.55 -19.80
N THR A 119 13.31 -3.52 -20.56
CA THR A 119 14.28 -2.48 -20.94
C THR A 119 14.16 -1.21 -20.15
N GLN A 120 13.02 -0.98 -19.52
CA GLN A 120 12.84 0.17 -18.65
C GLN A 120 11.77 -0.14 -17.60
N MET A 121 11.95 0.36 -16.39
CA MET A 121 10.90 0.46 -15.38
C MET A 121 10.79 1.92 -14.93
N GLU A 122 9.56 2.41 -14.79
CA GLU A 122 9.25 3.73 -14.25
C GLU A 122 8.41 3.56 -12.99
N VAL A 123 8.74 4.28 -11.91
CA VAL A 123 7.94 4.33 -10.69
C VAL A 123 7.51 5.76 -10.45
N LYS A 124 6.19 5.98 -10.46
CA LYS A 124 5.54 7.28 -10.23
C LYS A 124 4.72 7.20 -8.96
N CYS A 125 5.08 8.03 -7.98
CA CYS A 125 4.36 8.18 -6.73
C CYS A 125 3.84 9.61 -6.62
N GLY A 126 2.62 9.79 -6.10
CA GLY A 126 2.01 11.12 -5.95
C GLY A 126 2.94 12.13 -5.27
N GLY A 127 3.17 13.28 -5.93
CA GLY A 127 3.97 14.39 -5.38
C GLY A 127 5.48 14.15 -5.24
N LYS A 128 6.01 13.01 -5.70
CA LYS A 128 7.44 12.68 -5.67
C LYS A 128 8.05 12.68 -7.08
N PRO A 129 9.37 12.86 -7.23
CA PRO A 129 10.04 12.65 -8.52
C PRO A 129 9.82 11.23 -9.03
N GLU A 130 9.71 11.10 -10.35
CA GLU A 130 9.67 9.81 -11.03
C GLU A 130 11.04 9.13 -10.97
N PHE A 131 11.04 7.82 -10.67
CA PHE A 131 12.23 6.99 -10.76
C PHE A 131 12.23 6.23 -12.08
N VAL A 132 13.32 6.32 -12.83
CA VAL A 132 13.49 5.61 -14.10
C VAL A 132 14.69 4.68 -14.01
N ILE A 133 14.48 3.39 -14.31
CA ILE A 133 15.49 2.33 -14.24
C ILE A 133 15.67 1.71 -15.63
N ASN A 134 16.90 1.66 -16.13
CA ASN A 134 17.25 1.18 -17.48
C ASN A 134 17.97 -0.18 -17.48
#